data_AF-A0A2R4WYW3-F1
#
_entry.id   AF-A0A2R4WYW3-F1
#
_cell.length_a   1.000
_cell.length_b   1.000
_cell.length_c   1.000
_cell.angle_alpha   90.00
_cell.angle_beta   90.00
_cell.angle_gamma   90.00
#
_symmetry.space_group_name_H-M   'P 1'
#
loop_
_entity.id
_entity.type
_entity.pdbx_description
1 polymer ?
#
loop_
_entity_poly.entity_id
_entity_poly.type
_entity_poly.pdbx_seq_one_letter_code
_entity_poly.pdbx_strand_id
1 'polypeptide(L)' 'MASGPDYAWILQTTFVLSILLGAPLIAIASLASELPTWEARSTFAIQAGAMVWVAISIGTLAYDWWARRSGGA' A
#
# COMPACT_ATOMS: atom_id res chain seq x y z
N MET A 1 10.28 9.43 -27.42
CA MET A 1 10.42 9.11 -25.98
C MET A 1 9.57 7.88 -25.74
N ALA A 2 10.15 6.76 -25.28
CA ALA A 2 9.36 5.59 -24.92
C ALA A 2 8.29 6.01 -23.89
N SER A 3 7.02 5.67 -24.13
CA SER A 3 5.92 6.01 -23.23
C SER A 3 6.19 5.36 -21.87
N GLY A 4 6.74 6.16 -20.95
CA GLY A 4 7.09 5.72 -19.61
C GLY A 4 5.84 5.39 -18.77
N PRO A 5 6.01 4.79 -17.60
CA PRO A 5 4.91 4.58 -16.65
C PRO A 5 4.18 5.89 -16.34
N ASP A 6 2.86 5.84 -16.15
CA ASP A 6 2.09 6.98 -15.67
C ASP A 6 2.35 7.17 -14.16
N TYR A 7 3.41 7.91 -13.86
CA TYR A 7 3.81 8.19 -12.49
C TYR A 7 2.77 9.01 -11.71
N ALA A 8 1.94 9.82 -12.39
CA ALA A 8 0.89 10.58 -11.73
C ALA A 8 -0.22 9.65 -11.23
N TRP A 9 -0.66 8.71 -12.06
CA TRP A 9 -1.62 7.68 -11.66
C TRP A 9 -1.07 6.77 -10.55
N ILE A 10 0.19 6.34 -10.65
CA ILE A 10 0.82 5.47 -9.63
C ILE A 10 0.84 6.19 -8.26
N LEU A 11 1.26 7.45 -8.22
CA LEU A 11 1.34 8.22 -6.99
C LEU A 11 -0.05 8.51 -6.39
N GLN A 12 -1.05 8.86 -7.21
CA GLN A 12 -2.42 9.06 -6.73
C GLN A 12 -3.04 7.76 -6.21
N THR A 13 -2.85 6.65 -6.94
CA THR A 13 -3.40 5.35 -6.56
C THR A 13 -2.78 4.85 -5.27
N THR A 14 -1.45 4.92 -5.13
CA THR A 14 -0.77 4.53 -3.88
C THR A 14 -1.17 5.42 -2.71
N PHE A 15 -1.37 6.73 -2.91
CA PHE A 15 -1.90 7.62 -1.87
C PHE A 15 -3.31 7.22 -1.42
N VAL A 16 -4.23 7.04 -2.37
CA VAL A 16 -5.63 6.65 -2.09
C VAL A 16 -5.68 5.28 -1.40
N LEU A 17 -4.94 4.29 -1.88
CA LEU A 17 -4.88 2.96 -1.28
C LEU A 17 -4.27 3.00 0.13
N SER A 18 -3.27 3.84 0.37
CA SER A 18 -2.67 3.97 1.71
C SER A 18 -3.65 4.52 2.74
N ILE A 19 -4.56 5.42 2.33
CA ILE A 19 -5.61 5.94 3.21
C ILE A 19 -6.72 4.90 3.39
N LEU A 20 -7.27 4.40 2.28
CA LEU A 20 -8.46 3.53 2.31
C LEU A 20 -8.16 2.11 2.80
N LEU A 21 -6.95 1.60 2.62
CA LEU A 21 -6.55 0.26 3.05
C LEU A 21 -5.53 0.30 4.18
N GLY A 22 -4.55 1.21 4.13
CA GLY A 22 -3.49 1.29 5.15
C GLY A 22 -4.04 1.46 6.56
N ALA A 23 -4.83 2.51 6.81
CA ALA A 23 -5.35 2.76 8.14
C ALA A 23 -6.30 1.64 8.63
N PRO A 24 -7.25 1.13 7.82
CA PRO A 24 -8.09 0.01 8.23
C PRO A 24 -7.33 -1.29 8.49
N LEU A 25 -6.34 -1.65 7.66
CA LEU A 25 -5.56 -2.87 7.85
C LEU A 25 -4.73 -2.81 9.14
N ILE A 26 -4.13 -1.66 9.45
CA ILE A 26 -3.41 -1.46 10.72
C ILE A 26 -4.39 -1.58 11.91
N ALA A 27 -5.58 -0.96 11.81
CA ALA A 27 -6.59 -1.04 12.85
C ALA A 27 -7.06 -2.49 13.09
N ILE A 28 -7.35 -3.24 12.03
CA ILE A 28 -7.73 -4.66 12.13
C ILE A 28 -6.59 -5.49 12.72
N ALA A 29 -5.37 -5.31 12.25
CA ALA A 29 -4.21 -6.05 12.76
C ALA A 29 -3.96 -5.77 14.25
N SER A 30 -4.28 -4.56 14.73
CA SER A 30 -4.14 -4.20 16.15
C SER A 30 -5.07 -5.00 17.07
N LEU A 31 -6.19 -5.54 16.56
CA LEU A 31 -7.11 -6.36 17.35
C LEU A 31 -6.48 -7.69 17.79
N ALA A 32 -5.43 -8.15 17.10
CA ALA A 32 -4.71 -9.38 17.43
C ALA A 32 -3.51 -9.15 18.35
N SER A 33 -3.24 -7.90 18.76
CA SER A 33 -2.04 -7.55 19.53
C SER A 33 -2.39 -6.81 20.82
N GLU A 34 -1.87 -7.26 21.96
CA GLU A 34 -1.94 -6.48 23.19
C GLU A 34 -0.91 -5.34 23.13
N LEU A 35 -1.39 -4.11 23.09
CA LEU A 35 -0.56 -2.92 22.96
C LEU A 35 -0.73 -2.02 24.21
N PRO A 36 -0.25 -2.43 25.40
CA PRO A 36 -0.52 -1.72 26.64
C PRO A 36 0.21 -0.36 26.71
N THR A 37 1.40 -0.24 26.14
CA THR A 37 2.23 0.98 26.18
C THR A 37 2.16 1.78 24.87
N TRP A 38 2.47 3.08 24.94
CA TRP A 38 2.54 3.91 23.74
C TRP A 38 3.62 3.43 22.77
N GLU A 39 4.77 3.01 23.31
CA GLU A 39 5.90 2.47 22.54
C GLU A 39 5.55 1.18 21.78
N ALA A 40 4.74 0.29 22.39
CA ALA A 40 4.24 -0.89 21.70
C ALA A 40 3.33 -0.50 20.53
N ARG A 41 2.42 0.47 20.73
CA ARG A 41 1.50 0.98 19.69
C ARG A 41 2.25 1.59 18.50
N SER A 42 3.28 2.42 18.77
CA SER A 42 4.05 3.07 17.70
C SER A 42 4.88 2.07 16.90
N THR A 43 5.56 1.14 17.59
CA THR A 43 6.37 0.09 16.95
C THR A 43 5.50 -0.79 16.06
N PHE A 44 4.34 -1.21 16.56
CA PHE A 44 3.37 -1.98 15.80
C PHE A 44 2.88 -1.21 14.56
N ALA A 45 2.47 0.04 14.73
CA ALA A 45 1.94 0.86 13.64
C ALA A 45 2.98 1.05 12.51
N ILE A 46 4.24 1.26 12.86
CA ILE A 46 5.33 1.42 11.89
C ILE A 46 5.56 0.12 11.11
N GLN A 47 5.65 -1.02 11.80
CA GLN A 47 5.91 -2.30 11.13
C GLN A 47 4.73 -2.74 10.27
N ALA A 48 3.51 -2.68 10.80
CA ALA A 48 2.30 -2.99 10.05
C ALA A 48 2.10 -2.04 8.86
N GLY A 49 2.33 -0.74 9.06
CA GLY A 49 2.27 0.26 8.01
C GLY A 49 3.29 0.02 6.90
N ALA A 50 4.53 -0.34 7.26
CA ALA A 50 5.56 -0.68 6.27
C ALA A 50 5.16 -1.88 5.41
N MET A 51 4.61 -2.95 6.01
CA MET A 51 4.14 -4.12 5.27
C MET A 51 3.02 -3.78 4.29
N VAL A 52 2.02 -3.01 4.73
CA VAL A 52 0.89 -2.61 3.88
C VAL A 52 1.37 -1.70 2.74
N TRP A 53 2.27 -0.76 3.03
CA TRP A 53 2.82 0.14 2.03
C TRP A 53 3.56 -0.60 0.92
N VAL A 54 4.38 -1.60 1.28
CA VAL A 54 5.08 -2.45 0.30
C VAL A 54 4.08 -3.23 -0.56
N ALA A 55 3.07 -3.84 0.06
CA ALA A 55 2.05 -4.61 -0.68
C ALA A 55 1.27 -3.74 -1.68
N ILE A 56 0.86 -2.54 -1.27
CA ILE A 56 0.18 -1.57 -2.13
C ILE A 56 1.09 -1.13 -3.29
N SER A 57 2.35 -0.81 -2.99
CA SER A 57 3.31 -0.34 -4.00
C SER A 57 3.57 -1.40 -5.06
N ILE A 58 3.83 -2.64 -4.64
CA ILE A 58 4.03 -3.78 -5.55
C ILE A 58 2.75 -4.05 -6.34
N GLY A 59 1.59 -4.09 -5.68
CA GLY A 59 0.30 -4.35 -6.33
C GLY A 59 -0.03 -3.30 -7.40
N THR A 60 0.23 -2.01 -7.11
CA THR A 60 -0.03 -0.91 -8.05
C THR A 60 0.88 -1.00 -9.28
N LEU A 61 2.18 -1.28 -9.07
CA LEU A 61 3.14 -1.48 -10.16
C LEU A 61 2.82 -2.72 -11.01
N ALA A 62 2.49 -3.83 -10.36
CA ALA A 62 2.13 -5.08 -11.03
C ALA A 62 0.83 -4.93 -11.84
N TYR A 63 -0.16 -4.21 -11.31
CA TYR A 63 -1.41 -3.94 -12.01
C TYR A 63 -1.19 -3.07 -13.25
N ASP A 64 -0.45 -1.96 -13.14
CA ASP A 64 -0.11 -1.11 -14.29
C ASP A 64 0.62 -1.92 -15.38
N TRP A 65 1.57 -2.75 -14.97
CA TRP A 65 2.29 -3.63 -15.89
C TRP A 65 1.34 -4.63 -16.57
N TRP A 66 0.46 -5.28 -15.82
CA TRP A 66 -0.50 -6.25 -16.36
C TRP A 66 -1.53 -5.60 -17.30
N ALA A 67 -2.07 -4.45 -16.92
CA ALA A 67 -3.06 -3.72 -17.71
C ALA A 67 -2.49 -3.31 -19.08
N ARG A 68 -1.23 -2.84 -19.11
CA ARG A 68 -0.52 -2.52 -20.36
C ARG A 68 -0.26 -3.74 -21.24
N ARG A 69 0.02 -4.90 -20.64
CA ARG A 69 0.19 -6.15 -21.38
C ARG A 69 -1.12 -6.66 -21.99
N SER A 70 -2.25 -6.40 -21.32
CA SER A 70 -3.58 -6.91 -21.71
C SER A 70 -4.28 -6.08 -22.77
N GLY A 71 -3.86 -4.82 -22.99
CA GLY A 71 -4.37 -3.94 -24.04
C GLY A 71 -3.78 -4.15 -25.44
N GLY A 72 -3.08 -5.27 -25.67
CA GLY A 72 -2.44 -5.62 -26.94
C GLY A 72 -3.17 -6.72 -27.73
N ALA A 73 -4.51 -6.76 -27.70
CA ALA A 73 -5.35 -7.64 -28.51
C ALA A 73 -6.23 -6.81 -29.47
#